data_AF-Q39Y74-F1
#
_entry.id   AF-Q39Y74-F1
#
_cell.length_a   1.000
_cell.length_b   1.000
_cell.length_c   1.000
_cell.angle_alpha   90.00
_cell.angle_beta   90.00
_cell.angle_gamma   90.00
#
_symmetry.space_group_name_H-M   'P 1'
#
loop_
_entity.id
_entity.type
_entity.pdbx_description
1 polymer ?
#
loop_
_entity_poly.entity_id
_entity_poly.type
_entity_poly.pdbx_seq_one_letter_code
_entity_poly.pdbx_strand_id
1 'polypeptide(L)'
;MKKRFLATAVMAAIMAWGAIVNAGPGKIKNTVHNMSSVAPSGFVGTRHWYSTDTDEVCVFCHTPHNAKPAQPLWNKVNPTQAFNMYTSSTTLTSVAKKVTAPSPESLLCLSCHDGRTAINVLHNSSAGIDAGGGDKKLMIGGVYDDPTAPAGVTGIPMNIDTFTIPNTYRANLGRTEADRYAGTNLMDDHPISFSYTAAYNEKVGSGSSAINPIATPLSKGLRFFGSNNRMECSTCHDPHVDYGMDFDGNPTYSGGNTALRPFLVRDNTGSAMCLACHNK
;
A
#
# COMPACT_ATOMS: atom_id res chain seq x y z
N MET A 1 23.73 -7.90 -53.03
CA MET A 1 23.21 -8.54 -51.81
C MET A 1 23.41 -7.60 -50.63
N LYS A 2 22.47 -7.61 -49.67
CA LYS A 2 22.38 -6.85 -48.40
C LYS A 2 21.56 -5.55 -48.46
N LYS A 3 20.25 -5.74 -48.26
CA LYS A 3 19.30 -4.78 -47.70
C LYS A 3 19.78 -4.36 -46.30
N ARG A 4 19.71 -3.08 -45.95
CA ARG A 4 19.59 -2.63 -44.55
C ARG A 4 18.60 -1.48 -44.47
N PHE A 5 17.46 -1.79 -43.86
CA PHE A 5 16.41 -0.86 -43.44
C PHE A 5 16.98 0.10 -42.39
N LEU A 6 16.86 1.41 -42.62
CA LEU A 6 16.79 2.37 -41.52
C LEU A 6 15.31 2.63 -41.26
N ALA A 7 14.74 1.89 -40.31
CA ALA A 7 13.56 2.32 -39.60
C ALA A 7 14.06 2.92 -38.29
N THR A 8 14.27 4.24 -38.29
CA THR A 8 14.58 4.99 -37.07
C THR A 8 13.30 5.03 -36.24
N ALA A 9 13.18 4.10 -35.29
CA ALA A 9 12.15 4.12 -34.27
C ALA A 9 12.37 5.32 -33.36
N VAL A 10 11.78 6.46 -33.69
CA VAL A 10 11.60 7.59 -32.78
C VAL A 10 10.15 7.57 -32.34
N MET A 11 9.81 6.67 -31.41
CA MET A 11 8.63 6.80 -30.58
C MET A 11 8.85 6.05 -29.26
N ALA A 12 8.97 6.83 -28.19
CA ALA A 12 8.56 6.57 -26.81
C ALA A 12 9.58 7.13 -25.81
N ALA A 13 9.66 8.45 -25.74
CA ALA A 13 10.11 9.16 -24.54
C ALA A 13 9.06 10.22 -24.20
N ILE A 14 7.83 9.78 -23.94
CA ILE A 14 6.87 10.63 -23.23
C ILE A 14 7.24 10.52 -21.76
N MET A 15 7.94 11.56 -21.29
CA MET A 15 8.39 11.75 -19.93
C MET A 15 7.21 11.73 -18.95
N ALA A 16 7.01 10.60 -18.27
CA ALA A 16 6.40 10.57 -16.94
C ALA A 16 7.47 10.93 -15.89
N TRP A 17 8.05 12.13 -15.99
CA TRP A 17 9.18 12.55 -15.14
C TRP A 17 8.80 12.95 -13.71
N GLY A 18 7.52 13.11 -13.37
CA GLY A 18 7.10 13.54 -12.03
C GLY A 18 7.08 12.44 -10.97
N ALA A 19 6.82 11.18 -11.35
CA ALA A 19 6.67 10.07 -10.41
C ALA A 19 8.02 9.40 -10.06
N ILE A 20 8.98 9.39 -10.99
CA ILE A 20 10.24 8.63 -10.83
C ILE A 20 11.19 9.28 -9.80
N VAL A 21 11.16 10.60 -9.62
CA VAL A 21 12.01 11.28 -8.61
C VAL A 21 11.53 11.04 -7.16
N ASN A 22 10.23 10.83 -6.99
CA ASN A 22 9.61 10.71 -5.67
C ASN A 22 9.37 9.25 -5.26
N ALA A 23 9.41 8.30 -6.19
CA ALA A 23 9.24 6.88 -5.92
C ALA A 23 10.56 6.11 -6.01
N GLY A 24 10.84 5.24 -5.05
CA GLY A 24 11.95 4.28 -5.16
C GLY A 24 12.28 3.56 -3.85
N PRO A 25 13.04 2.45 -3.89
CA PRO A 25 13.28 1.63 -2.70
C PRO A 25 13.82 2.41 -1.50
N GLY A 26 14.69 3.39 -1.73
CA GLY A 26 15.27 4.22 -0.66
C GLY A 26 14.37 5.36 -0.15
N LYS A 27 13.20 5.58 -0.76
CA LYS A 27 12.26 6.66 -0.40
C LYS A 27 11.29 6.28 0.70
N ILE A 28 11.10 4.98 0.94
CA ILE A 28 10.30 4.44 2.06
C ILE A 28 10.70 5.04 3.41
N LYS A 29 11.99 5.34 3.61
CA LYS A 29 12.51 5.96 4.84
C LYS A 29 11.92 7.34 5.13
N ASN A 30 11.38 8.00 4.10
CA ASN A 30 10.72 9.30 4.14
C ASN A 30 9.19 9.19 4.12
N THR A 31 8.62 8.04 4.52
CA THR A 31 7.16 7.86 4.60
C THR A 31 6.74 7.36 5.97
N VAL A 32 5.44 7.38 6.23
CA VAL A 32 4.83 6.81 7.45
C VAL A 32 5.07 5.31 7.61
N HIS A 33 5.53 4.63 6.56
CA HIS A 33 5.89 3.22 6.61
C HIS A 33 7.35 2.99 7.07
N ASN A 34 8.11 4.05 7.40
CA ASN A 34 9.42 3.88 8.04
C ASN A 34 9.27 3.50 9.52
N MET A 35 9.15 2.20 9.76
CA MET A 35 9.03 1.60 11.09
C MET A 35 10.38 1.17 11.69
N SER A 36 11.51 1.51 11.08
CA SER A 36 12.82 1.19 11.66
C SER A 36 13.15 2.10 12.84
N SER A 37 14.15 1.76 13.64
CA SER A 37 14.62 2.58 14.76
C SER A 37 15.19 3.94 14.30
N VAL A 38 15.61 4.05 13.04
CA VAL A 38 16.25 5.24 12.47
C VAL A 38 15.33 5.98 11.50
N ALA A 39 15.22 7.30 11.67
CA ALA A 39 14.51 8.18 10.74
C ALA A 39 15.40 9.31 10.23
N PRO A 40 15.15 9.80 9.00
CA PRO A 40 15.59 11.12 8.56
C PRO A 40 15.11 12.21 9.54
N SER A 41 15.84 13.32 9.62
CA SER A 41 15.59 14.40 10.59
C SER A 41 14.15 14.90 10.63
N GLY A 42 13.48 15.04 9.49
CA GLY A 42 12.09 15.50 9.43
C GLY A 42 11.02 14.46 9.81
N PHE A 43 11.43 13.24 10.16
CA PHE A 43 10.58 12.20 10.75
C PHE A 43 10.92 11.93 12.23
N VAL A 44 12.01 12.49 12.76
CA VAL A 44 12.39 12.31 14.16
C VAL A 44 11.38 13.05 15.04
N GLY A 45 10.75 12.34 15.98
CA GLY A 45 9.75 12.90 16.88
C GLY A 45 8.32 12.99 16.31
N THR A 46 8.12 12.72 15.01
CA THR A 46 6.78 12.72 14.38
C THR A 46 6.30 11.32 14.00
N ARG A 47 7.16 10.31 14.12
CA ARG A 47 6.76 8.90 13.96
C ARG A 47 5.98 8.44 15.18
N HIS A 48 4.74 8.04 14.94
CA HIS A 48 3.89 7.46 15.97
C HIS A 48 4.27 6.00 16.27
N TRP A 49 4.92 5.29 15.34
CA TRP A 49 5.19 3.86 15.41
C TRP A 49 6.56 3.55 14.83
N TYR A 50 7.45 2.94 15.61
CA TYR A 50 8.75 2.49 15.12
C TYR A 50 9.33 1.39 16.01
N SER A 51 10.14 0.51 15.44
CA SER A 51 10.82 -0.53 16.18
C SER A 51 12.01 -0.01 16.95
N THR A 52 12.24 -0.53 18.15
CA THR A 52 13.49 -0.33 18.89
C THR A 52 14.54 -1.39 18.59
N ASP A 53 14.19 -2.44 17.84
CA ASP A 53 15.01 -3.65 17.69
C ASP A 53 15.84 -3.66 16.41
N THR A 54 15.44 -2.92 15.37
CA THR A 54 16.11 -2.95 14.05
C THR A 54 16.12 -1.58 13.38
N ASP A 55 17.21 -1.26 12.70
CA ASP A 55 17.35 -0.10 11.80
C ASP A 55 17.01 -0.44 10.34
N GLU A 56 16.68 -1.69 10.03
CA GLU A 56 16.34 -2.13 8.68
C GLU A 56 14.92 -1.67 8.31
N VAL A 57 14.79 -0.70 7.40
CA VAL A 57 13.46 -0.18 7.02
C VAL A 57 12.64 -1.16 6.17
N CYS A 58 13.28 -2.01 5.38
CA CYS A 58 12.59 -2.89 4.45
C CYS A 58 12.03 -4.16 5.11
N VAL A 59 12.57 -4.60 6.26
CA VAL A 59 12.24 -5.92 6.84
C VAL A 59 10.79 -6.03 7.31
N PHE A 60 10.12 -4.91 7.57
CA PHE A 60 8.70 -4.87 7.91
C PHE A 60 7.79 -5.27 6.74
N CYS A 61 8.30 -5.26 5.52
CA CYS A 61 7.56 -5.60 4.31
C CYS A 61 8.20 -6.78 3.58
N HIS A 62 9.52 -6.73 3.40
CA HIS A 62 10.25 -7.66 2.55
C HIS A 62 11.19 -8.54 3.36
N THR A 63 11.19 -9.84 3.07
CA THR A 63 12.10 -10.76 3.75
C THR A 63 13.49 -10.61 3.15
N PRO A 64 14.55 -10.46 3.96
CA PRO A 64 15.92 -10.58 3.46
C PRO A 64 16.15 -11.99 2.93
N HIS A 65 16.38 -12.13 1.63
CA HIS A 65 16.70 -13.43 1.05
C HIS A 65 17.75 -13.26 -0.06
N ASN A 66 18.59 -14.27 -0.21
CA ASN A 66 19.73 -14.22 -1.12
C ASN A 66 19.37 -14.74 -2.53
N ALA A 67 18.29 -14.24 -3.13
CA ALA A 67 17.90 -14.69 -4.48
C ALA A 67 18.71 -14.00 -5.59
N LYS A 68 18.88 -14.74 -6.68
CA LYS A 68 19.45 -14.24 -7.95
C LYS A 68 18.57 -14.75 -9.11
N PRO A 69 17.76 -13.90 -9.76
CA PRO A 69 17.61 -12.46 -9.54
C PRO A 69 16.96 -12.11 -8.20
N ALA A 70 17.26 -10.93 -7.66
CA ALA A 70 16.61 -10.41 -6.46
C ALA A 70 15.14 -10.11 -6.76
N GLN A 71 14.23 -10.88 -6.15
CA GLN A 71 12.78 -10.75 -6.30
C GLN A 71 12.18 -10.68 -4.91
N PRO A 72 11.70 -9.51 -4.45
CA PRO A 72 11.32 -9.34 -3.06
C PRO A 72 10.19 -10.30 -2.68
N LEU A 73 10.38 -11.03 -1.59
CA LEU A 73 9.37 -11.84 -0.94
C LEU A 73 8.77 -11.07 0.24
N TRP A 74 7.56 -11.44 0.68
CA TRP A 74 6.86 -10.76 1.78
C TRP A 74 7.32 -11.31 3.14
N ASN A 75 7.58 -10.42 4.10
CA ASN A 75 8.06 -10.79 5.44
C ASN A 75 6.97 -10.82 6.52
N LYS A 76 5.69 -10.69 6.17
CA LYS A 76 4.59 -10.71 7.15
C LYS A 76 3.73 -11.95 6.97
N VAL A 77 3.15 -12.35 8.10
CA VAL A 77 2.02 -13.28 8.12
C VAL A 77 0.85 -12.62 7.40
N ASN A 78 0.28 -13.31 6.40
CA ASN A 78 -0.91 -12.84 5.72
C ASN A 78 -2.14 -12.97 6.65
N PRO A 79 -3.10 -12.03 6.58
CA PRO A 79 -4.37 -12.16 7.29
C PRO A 79 -5.07 -13.46 6.95
N THR A 80 -5.61 -14.15 7.98
CA THR A 80 -6.41 -15.37 7.82
C THR A 80 -7.90 -15.15 8.05
N GLN A 81 -8.28 -13.95 8.51
CA GLN A 81 -9.68 -13.59 8.68
C GLN A 81 -10.42 -13.42 7.36
N ALA A 82 -11.74 -13.55 7.42
CA ALA A 82 -12.62 -13.21 6.32
C ALA A 82 -12.77 -11.68 6.20
N PHE A 83 -12.86 -11.19 4.97
CA PHE A 83 -13.17 -9.80 4.65
C PHE A 83 -14.59 -9.71 4.10
N ASN A 84 -15.35 -8.72 4.55
CA ASN A 84 -16.62 -8.38 3.92
C ASN A 84 -16.32 -7.63 2.63
N MET A 85 -16.40 -8.35 1.52
CA MET A 85 -16.19 -7.77 0.20
C MET A 85 -17.47 -7.12 -0.31
N TYR A 86 -17.33 -6.24 -1.30
CA TYR A 86 -18.37 -5.46 -1.98
C TYR A 86 -19.36 -6.29 -2.85
N THR A 87 -19.61 -7.54 -2.46
CA THR A 87 -20.47 -8.51 -3.18
C THR A 87 -21.94 -8.09 -3.25
N SER A 88 -22.41 -7.31 -2.27
CA SER A 88 -23.79 -6.81 -2.16
C SER A 88 -24.05 -5.54 -2.98
N SER A 89 -23.03 -4.92 -3.57
CA SER A 89 -23.17 -3.65 -4.28
C SER A 89 -24.15 -3.73 -5.45
N THR A 90 -24.95 -2.67 -5.63
CA THR A 90 -25.91 -2.54 -6.74
C THR A 90 -25.33 -1.84 -7.97
N THR A 91 -24.18 -1.17 -7.84
CA THR A 91 -23.60 -0.32 -8.90
C THR A 91 -22.38 -0.95 -9.59
N LEU A 92 -21.74 -1.92 -8.93
CA LEU A 92 -20.55 -2.61 -9.44
C LEU A 92 -20.88 -3.65 -10.51
N THR A 93 -19.88 -3.98 -11.34
CA THR A 93 -19.96 -5.05 -12.33
C THR A 93 -20.12 -6.41 -11.68
N SER A 94 -20.68 -7.37 -12.40
CA SER A 94 -20.76 -8.76 -11.95
C SER A 94 -19.36 -9.36 -11.71
N VAL A 95 -18.37 -8.96 -12.51
CA VAL A 95 -16.96 -9.34 -12.31
C VAL A 95 -16.43 -8.91 -10.96
N ALA A 96 -16.65 -7.64 -10.58
CA ALA A 96 -16.22 -7.14 -9.28
C ALA A 96 -16.97 -7.88 -8.16
N LYS A 97 -18.31 -7.95 -8.23
CA LYS A 97 -19.14 -8.57 -7.18
C LYS A 97 -18.83 -10.05 -6.90
N LYS A 98 -18.18 -10.76 -7.82
CA LYS A 98 -17.76 -12.16 -7.64
C LYS A 98 -16.50 -12.31 -6.78
N VAL A 99 -15.79 -11.24 -6.46
CA VAL A 99 -14.62 -11.28 -5.58
C VAL A 99 -15.07 -11.49 -4.15
N THR A 100 -14.71 -12.63 -3.56
CA THR A 100 -15.08 -13.02 -2.19
C THR A 100 -13.94 -12.92 -1.18
N ALA A 101 -12.72 -12.65 -1.64
CA ALA A 101 -11.55 -12.41 -0.80
C ALA A 101 -10.52 -11.52 -1.51
N PRO A 102 -9.67 -10.78 -0.76
CA PRO A 102 -8.55 -10.06 -1.34
C PRO A 102 -7.53 -11.03 -1.97
N SER A 103 -6.90 -10.58 -3.05
CA SER A 103 -5.79 -11.29 -3.69
C SER A 103 -4.50 -11.18 -2.85
N PRO A 104 -3.47 -12.01 -3.14
CA PRO A 104 -2.19 -11.94 -2.45
C PRO A 104 -1.57 -10.54 -2.41
N GLU A 105 -1.67 -9.77 -3.49
CA GLU A 105 -1.09 -8.42 -3.58
C GLU A 105 -1.73 -7.43 -2.60
N SER A 106 -3.05 -7.48 -2.43
CA SER A 106 -3.75 -6.62 -1.48
C SER A 106 -3.65 -7.14 -0.04
N LEU A 107 -3.49 -8.45 0.16
CA LEU A 107 -3.21 -9.04 1.47
C LEU A 107 -1.89 -8.54 2.08
N LEU A 108 -0.92 -8.12 1.25
CA LEU A 108 0.31 -7.50 1.77
C LEU A 108 -0.01 -6.22 2.56
N CYS A 109 -0.82 -5.34 2.00
CA CYS A 109 -1.28 -4.12 2.70
C CYS A 109 -2.11 -4.49 3.93
N LEU A 110 -3.05 -5.42 3.77
CA LEU A 110 -3.96 -5.83 4.84
C LEU A 110 -3.24 -6.56 5.98
N SER A 111 -2.05 -7.13 5.77
CA SER A 111 -1.23 -7.69 6.86
C SER A 111 -0.76 -6.65 7.91
N CYS A 112 -0.98 -5.36 7.62
CA CYS A 112 -0.84 -4.28 8.60
C CYS A 112 -2.16 -3.53 8.83
N HIS A 113 -2.92 -3.29 7.76
CA HIS A 113 -4.04 -2.35 7.74
C HIS A 113 -5.42 -2.98 7.97
N ASP A 114 -5.49 -4.26 8.34
CA ASP A 114 -6.75 -4.97 8.61
C ASP A 114 -7.27 -4.81 10.06
N GLY A 115 -6.54 -4.09 10.90
CA GLY A 115 -6.86 -3.89 12.32
C GLY A 115 -6.69 -5.15 13.20
N ARG A 116 -6.24 -6.28 12.66
CA ARG A 116 -6.18 -7.56 13.42
C ARG A 116 -4.82 -8.22 13.36
N THR A 117 -4.19 -8.25 12.19
CA THR A 117 -2.88 -8.86 12.01
C THR A 117 -1.83 -8.03 12.75
N ALA A 118 -0.98 -8.72 13.51
CA ALA A 118 0.09 -8.05 14.25
C ALA A 118 1.10 -7.43 13.28
N ILE A 119 1.37 -6.13 13.42
CA ILE A 119 2.28 -5.41 12.52
C ILE A 119 3.75 -5.74 12.80
N ASN A 120 4.04 -6.27 13.99
CA ASN A 120 5.38 -6.51 14.49
C ASN A 120 5.86 -7.96 14.39
N VAL A 121 5.09 -8.85 13.77
CA VAL A 121 5.46 -10.26 13.56
C VAL A 121 6.01 -10.42 12.14
N LEU A 122 7.28 -10.80 12.05
CA LEU A 122 8.04 -10.91 10.80
C LEU A 122 8.55 -12.35 10.62
N HIS A 123 8.44 -12.90 9.40
CA HIS A 123 8.85 -14.27 9.09
C HIS A 123 10.36 -14.51 9.19
N ASN A 124 11.16 -13.50 8.84
CA ASN A 124 12.62 -13.62 8.76
C ASN A 124 13.26 -12.29 9.16
N SER A 125 13.19 -11.98 10.45
CA SER A 125 13.91 -10.85 11.03
C SER A 125 15.17 -11.34 11.73
N SER A 126 16.24 -10.56 11.61
CA SER A 126 17.47 -10.74 12.38
C SER A 126 17.32 -10.30 13.85
N ALA A 127 16.30 -9.48 14.13
CA ALA A 127 16.01 -8.88 15.43
C ALA A 127 14.62 -9.27 15.96
N GLY A 128 14.43 -9.10 17.28
CA GLY A 128 13.19 -9.42 17.99
C GLY A 128 13.23 -10.77 18.73
N ILE A 129 12.17 -11.04 19.50
CA ILE A 129 12.01 -12.29 20.25
C ILE A 129 11.39 -13.38 19.37
N ASP A 130 11.71 -14.64 19.65
CA ASP A 130 11.09 -15.78 18.97
C ASP A 130 9.58 -15.79 19.19
N ALA A 131 8.82 -15.85 18.09
CA ALA A 131 7.36 -15.97 18.09
C ALA A 131 6.89 -17.40 17.76
N GLY A 132 7.83 -18.32 17.50
CA GLY A 132 7.55 -19.68 17.04
C GLY A 132 7.34 -19.77 15.53
N GLY A 133 7.46 -20.97 14.96
CA GLY A 133 7.23 -21.20 13.52
C GLY A 133 8.26 -20.58 12.57
N GLY A 134 9.37 -20.06 13.10
CA GLY A 134 10.37 -19.30 12.33
C GLY A 134 10.19 -17.78 12.43
N ASP A 135 9.05 -17.32 12.96
CA ASP A 135 8.72 -15.91 13.05
C ASP A 135 9.41 -15.23 14.25
N LYS A 136 9.64 -13.92 14.11
CA LYS A 136 10.12 -13.02 15.16
C LYS A 136 9.10 -11.95 15.47
N LYS A 137 8.95 -11.64 16.75
CA LYS A 137 8.15 -10.51 17.24
C LYS A 137 9.10 -9.36 17.60
N LEU A 138 9.00 -8.25 16.88
CA LEU A 138 9.77 -7.05 17.16
C LEU A 138 9.06 -6.19 18.21
N MET A 139 9.85 -5.51 19.03
CA MET A 139 9.37 -4.40 19.84
C MET A 139 9.10 -3.22 18.92
N ILE A 140 7.88 -2.66 19.00
CA ILE A 140 7.53 -1.38 18.40
C ILE A 140 7.20 -0.45 19.55
N GLY A 141 8.01 0.60 19.66
CA GLY A 141 7.73 1.76 20.48
C GLY A 141 6.92 2.77 19.69
N GLY A 142 6.35 3.74 20.41
CA GLY A 142 5.48 4.72 19.80
C GLY A 142 4.87 5.65 20.82
N VAL A 143 4.39 6.79 20.34
CA VAL A 143 3.74 7.80 21.14
C VAL A 143 2.35 7.26 21.54
N TYR A 144 2.16 6.92 22.82
CA TYR A 144 0.84 6.86 23.47
C TYR A 144 0.37 8.27 23.90
N ASP A 145 0.87 9.32 23.23
CA ASP A 145 0.75 10.75 23.55
C ASP A 145 1.57 11.26 24.77
N ASP A 146 2.76 10.72 25.07
CA ASP A 146 3.56 11.21 26.21
C ASP A 146 5.10 11.07 26.04
N PRO A 147 5.91 12.14 26.19
CA PRO A 147 7.37 12.09 26.29
C PRO A 147 7.93 11.33 27.51
N THR A 148 7.06 10.72 28.33
CA THR A 148 7.41 9.85 29.47
C THR A 148 6.84 8.43 29.37
N ALA A 149 6.18 8.05 28.26
CA ALA A 149 5.65 6.68 28.09
C ALA A 149 6.80 5.66 28.06
N PRO A 150 6.77 4.59 28.90
CA PRO A 150 7.85 3.63 28.97
C PRO A 150 7.98 2.90 27.64
N ALA A 151 9.18 2.91 27.06
CA ALA A 151 9.55 1.99 26.01
C ALA A 151 9.23 0.55 26.46
N GLY A 152 8.50 -0.19 25.63
CA GLY A 152 8.42 -1.64 25.74
C GLY A 152 7.18 -2.21 26.42
N VAL A 153 6.01 -2.03 25.80
CA VAL A 153 4.88 -2.93 26.10
C VAL A 153 5.11 -4.27 25.39
N THR A 154 5.84 -5.16 26.06
CA THR A 154 5.87 -6.59 25.68
C THR A 154 4.52 -7.22 26.02
N GLY A 155 3.83 -7.81 25.03
CA GLY A 155 2.75 -8.77 25.31
C GLY A 155 1.33 -8.37 24.88
N ILE A 156 1.10 -7.14 24.39
CA ILE A 156 -0.18 -6.81 23.73
C ILE A 156 -0.08 -7.21 22.23
N PRO A 157 -1.14 -7.72 21.59
CA PRO A 157 -1.18 -7.86 20.14
C PRO A 157 -1.01 -6.48 19.52
N MET A 158 0.06 -6.24 18.78
CA MET A 158 0.32 -4.92 18.22
C MET A 158 -0.25 -4.83 16.81
N ASN A 159 -1.57 -4.82 16.72
CA ASN A 159 -2.26 -4.40 15.50
C ASN A 159 -2.39 -2.86 15.49
N ILE A 160 -2.75 -2.27 14.36
CA ILE A 160 -2.92 -0.81 14.25
C ILE A 160 -4.05 -0.27 15.16
N ASP A 161 -4.97 -1.10 15.66
CA ASP A 161 -5.99 -0.64 16.61
C ASP A 161 -5.46 -0.49 18.05
N THR A 162 -4.43 -1.25 18.43
CA THR A 162 -3.90 -1.28 19.80
C THR A 162 -3.04 -0.09 20.21
N PHE A 163 -2.64 0.78 19.29
CA PHE A 163 -2.03 2.07 19.63
C PHE A 163 -3.08 3.14 19.45
N THR A 164 -4.01 3.05 20.38
CA THR A 164 -5.17 3.91 20.49
C THR A 164 -4.72 5.27 21.04
N ILE A 165 -4.27 6.18 20.17
CA ILE A 165 -4.49 7.60 20.46
C ILE A 165 -6.00 7.80 20.31
N PRO A 166 -6.70 8.33 21.32
CA PRO A 166 -8.13 8.60 21.18
C PRO A 166 -8.37 9.47 19.94
N ASN A 167 -9.12 8.94 18.98
CA ASN A 167 -9.61 9.67 17.80
C ASN A 167 -8.63 9.84 16.61
N THR A 168 -7.52 9.09 16.51
CA THR A 168 -6.60 9.14 15.35
C THR A 168 -6.37 7.78 14.66
N TYR A 169 -7.43 6.97 14.58
CA TYR A 169 -7.49 5.64 13.93
C TYR A 169 -7.39 5.66 12.39
N ARG A 170 -6.52 6.50 11.82
CA ARG A 170 -6.52 6.85 10.39
C ARG A 170 -5.94 5.78 9.47
N ALA A 171 -5.33 4.73 10.01
CA ALA A 171 -4.58 3.77 9.23
C ALA A 171 -5.32 2.46 8.90
N ASN A 172 -6.38 2.07 9.62
CA ASN A 172 -7.11 0.83 9.30
C ASN A 172 -8.08 1.02 8.12
N LEU A 173 -8.03 0.08 7.18
CA LEU A 173 -8.91 0.01 6.00
C LEU A 173 -10.19 -0.74 6.34
N GLY A 174 -11.31 -0.38 5.70
CA GLY A 174 -12.58 -1.05 5.93
C GLY A 174 -13.17 -0.91 7.33
N ARG A 175 -12.87 0.21 8.01
CA ARG A 175 -13.47 0.59 9.29
C ARG A 175 -14.86 1.19 9.05
N THR A 176 -15.78 1.02 9.99
CA THR A 176 -17.06 1.73 9.98
C THR A 176 -17.27 2.51 11.27
N GLU A 177 -18.23 3.44 11.29
CA GLU A 177 -18.61 4.12 12.54
C GLU A 177 -19.12 3.15 13.61
N ALA A 178 -19.73 2.03 13.19
CA ALA A 178 -20.28 0.99 14.07
C ALA A 178 -19.24 -0.08 14.47
N ASP A 179 -18.20 -0.26 13.65
CA ASP A 179 -17.09 -1.17 13.90
C ASP A 179 -15.77 -0.40 13.74
N ARG A 180 -15.45 0.36 14.79
CA ARG A 180 -14.26 1.21 14.87
C ARG A 180 -12.98 0.41 15.07
N TYR A 181 -13.09 -0.90 15.28
CA TYR A 181 -12.00 -1.80 15.72
C TYR A 181 -11.77 -2.98 14.77
N ALA A 182 -12.56 -3.16 13.71
CA ALA A 182 -12.33 -4.22 12.73
C ALA A 182 -12.16 -3.66 11.32
N GLY A 183 -10.91 -3.66 10.85
CA GLY A 183 -10.53 -3.31 9.48
C GLY A 183 -10.79 -4.43 8.47
N THR A 184 -11.92 -5.13 8.58
CA THR A 184 -12.25 -6.27 7.71
C THR A 184 -13.43 -5.99 6.77
N ASN A 185 -14.02 -4.80 6.81
CA ASN A 185 -15.17 -4.47 5.98
C ASN A 185 -14.80 -3.59 4.78
N LEU A 186 -14.47 -4.20 3.65
CA LEU A 186 -14.08 -3.50 2.41
C LEU A 186 -15.28 -3.15 1.51
N MET A 187 -16.50 -3.12 2.05
CA MET A 187 -17.72 -2.92 1.26
C MET A 187 -17.90 -1.48 0.76
N ASP A 188 -17.35 -0.49 1.46
CA ASP A 188 -17.39 0.95 1.13
C ASP A 188 -16.09 1.48 0.50
N ASP A 189 -15.04 0.66 0.47
CA ASP A 189 -13.80 0.92 -0.24
C ASP A 189 -13.94 0.75 -1.76
N HIS A 190 -12.99 1.31 -2.53
CA HIS A 190 -12.91 1.03 -3.95
C HIS A 190 -12.60 -0.46 -4.17
N PRO A 191 -13.32 -1.16 -5.06
CA PRO A 191 -13.06 -2.57 -5.35
C PRO A 191 -11.60 -2.87 -5.70
N ILE A 192 -11.08 -3.94 -5.12
CA ILE A 192 -9.74 -4.50 -5.35
C ILE A 192 -9.84 -6.00 -5.63
N SER A 193 -8.80 -6.59 -6.22
CA SER A 193 -8.69 -8.02 -6.51
C SER A 193 -9.61 -8.55 -7.62
N PHE A 194 -10.24 -7.65 -8.38
CA PHE A 194 -11.01 -8.00 -9.57
C PHE A 194 -10.21 -7.75 -10.87
N SER A 195 -10.57 -8.44 -11.96
CA SER A 195 -9.98 -8.18 -13.28
C SER A 195 -10.54 -6.89 -13.88
N TYR A 196 -9.69 -5.87 -14.06
CA TYR A 196 -10.08 -4.62 -14.70
C TYR A 196 -10.53 -4.86 -16.14
N THR A 197 -9.82 -5.73 -16.88
CA THR A 197 -10.12 -6.02 -18.28
C THR A 197 -11.50 -6.68 -18.44
N ALA A 198 -11.83 -7.64 -17.58
CA ALA A 198 -13.15 -8.26 -17.61
C ALA A 198 -14.27 -7.29 -17.21
N ALA A 199 -14.03 -6.42 -16.21
CA ALA A 199 -15.00 -5.40 -15.83
C ALA A 199 -15.25 -4.35 -16.94
N TYR A 200 -14.19 -3.93 -17.64
CA TYR A 200 -14.30 -3.07 -18.83
C TYR A 200 -15.12 -3.75 -19.93
N ASN A 201 -14.82 -5.01 -20.26
CA ASN A 201 -15.54 -5.77 -21.28
C ASN A 201 -17.02 -5.96 -20.93
N GLU A 202 -17.36 -6.15 -19.65
CA GLU A 202 -18.75 -6.23 -19.19
C GLU A 202 -19.50 -4.91 -19.46
N LYS A 203 -18.90 -3.76 -19.13
CA LYS A 203 -19.52 -2.45 -19.37
C LYS A 203 -19.66 -2.13 -20.85
N VAL A 204 -18.63 -2.40 -21.66
CA VAL A 204 -18.72 -2.20 -23.11
C VAL A 204 -19.77 -3.14 -23.73
N GLY A 205 -19.81 -4.40 -23.28
CA GLY A 205 -20.83 -5.37 -23.70
C GLY A 205 -22.26 -4.96 -23.36
N SER A 206 -22.44 -4.16 -22.30
CA SER A 206 -23.74 -3.55 -21.96
C SER A 206 -23.99 -2.20 -22.64
N GLY A 207 -23.17 -1.80 -23.62
CA GLY A 207 -23.28 -0.52 -24.32
C GLY A 207 -22.81 0.72 -23.53
N SER A 208 -22.12 0.53 -22.40
CA SER A 208 -21.64 1.63 -21.55
C SER A 208 -20.17 1.96 -21.85
N SER A 209 -19.86 3.26 -21.93
CA SER A 209 -18.51 3.80 -22.03
C SER A 209 -17.98 4.36 -20.70
N ALA A 210 -18.59 3.99 -19.58
CA ALA A 210 -18.28 4.55 -18.25
C ALA A 210 -16.90 4.17 -17.69
N ILE A 211 -16.20 3.23 -18.32
CA ILE A 211 -14.86 2.77 -17.95
C ILE A 211 -13.96 2.86 -19.18
N ASN A 212 -12.76 3.42 -19.01
CA ASN A 212 -11.76 3.54 -20.06
C ASN A 212 -11.06 2.19 -20.34
N PRO A 213 -10.64 1.91 -21.59
CA PRO A 213 -9.85 0.73 -21.91
C PRO A 213 -8.52 0.73 -21.14
N ILE A 214 -7.97 -0.45 -20.83
CA ILE A 214 -6.77 -0.63 -19.98
C ILE A 214 -5.54 0.20 -20.42
N ALA A 215 -5.41 0.50 -21.72
CA ALA A 215 -4.33 1.35 -22.23
C ALA A 215 -4.35 2.77 -21.64
N THR A 216 -5.53 3.30 -21.32
CA THR A 216 -5.69 4.65 -20.75
C THR A 216 -5.10 4.76 -19.34
N PRO A 217 -5.50 3.95 -18.34
CA PRO A 217 -4.89 4.03 -17.01
C PRO A 217 -3.40 3.67 -17.04
N LEU A 218 -2.97 2.70 -17.86
CA LEU A 218 -1.56 2.37 -18.02
C LEU A 218 -0.74 3.56 -18.54
N SER A 219 -1.21 4.27 -19.57
CA SER A 219 -0.52 5.46 -20.10
C SER A 219 -0.48 6.63 -19.11
N LYS A 220 -1.39 6.63 -18.13
CA LYS A 220 -1.39 7.59 -17.01
C LYS A 220 -0.53 7.13 -15.82
N GLY A 221 0.18 6.02 -15.91
CA GLY A 221 1.11 5.53 -14.88
C GLY A 221 0.46 4.68 -13.78
N LEU A 222 -0.80 4.25 -13.96
CA LEU A 222 -1.39 3.23 -13.09
C LEU A 222 -0.81 1.85 -13.42
N ARG A 223 -0.66 1.00 -12.40
CA ARG A 223 -0.18 -0.38 -12.54
C ARG A 223 -1.27 -1.39 -12.19
N PHE A 224 -1.22 -2.53 -12.85
CA PHE A 224 -2.17 -3.64 -12.65
C PHE A 224 -1.40 -4.96 -12.57
N PHE A 225 -2.01 -5.97 -11.96
CA PHE A 225 -1.30 -7.18 -11.54
C PHE A 225 -1.78 -8.43 -12.26
N GLY A 226 -0.82 -9.30 -12.60
CA GLY A 226 -1.06 -10.54 -13.33
C GLY A 226 -1.57 -10.35 -14.76
N SER A 227 -1.84 -11.46 -15.45
CA SER A 227 -2.28 -11.48 -16.85
C SER A 227 -3.65 -10.84 -17.09
N ASN A 228 -4.49 -10.75 -16.04
CA ASN A 228 -5.86 -10.24 -16.13
C ASN A 228 -6.00 -8.76 -15.78
N ASN A 229 -4.88 -8.04 -15.62
CA ASN A 229 -4.83 -6.65 -15.18
C ASN A 229 -5.68 -6.44 -13.92
N ARG A 230 -5.36 -7.17 -12.84
CA ARG A 230 -6.10 -7.03 -11.59
C ARG A 230 -5.85 -5.65 -10.98
N MET A 231 -6.94 -5.02 -10.56
CA MET A 231 -6.92 -3.77 -9.79
C MET A 231 -6.60 -4.12 -8.34
N GLU A 232 -5.58 -3.52 -7.75
CA GLU A 232 -5.18 -3.78 -6.36
C GLU A 232 -4.93 -2.47 -5.61
N CYS A 233 -4.73 -2.51 -4.28
CA CYS A 233 -4.38 -1.31 -3.50
C CYS A 233 -3.17 -0.57 -4.12
N SER A 234 -2.17 -1.34 -4.55
CA SER A 234 -0.95 -0.82 -5.15
C SER A 234 -1.15 -0.27 -6.57
N THR A 235 -2.32 -0.42 -7.19
CA THR A 235 -2.63 0.32 -8.41
C THR A 235 -2.59 1.83 -8.16
N CYS A 236 -3.11 2.30 -7.03
CA CYS A 236 -3.18 3.72 -6.68
C CYS A 236 -2.08 4.14 -5.68
N HIS A 237 -1.66 3.23 -4.82
CA HIS A 237 -0.73 3.51 -3.73
C HIS A 237 0.65 2.87 -3.97
N ASP A 238 1.71 3.55 -3.53
CA ASP A 238 3.05 2.99 -3.47
C ASP A 238 3.75 3.44 -2.18
N PRO A 239 4.00 2.53 -1.22
CA PRO A 239 4.64 2.90 0.03
C PRO A 239 6.06 3.50 -0.18
N HIS A 240 6.65 3.29 -1.36
CA HIS A 240 7.93 3.86 -1.75
C HIS A 240 7.84 5.27 -2.35
N VAL A 241 6.66 5.89 -2.37
CA VAL A 241 6.50 7.29 -2.80
C VAL A 241 6.68 8.22 -1.60
N ASP A 242 7.71 9.06 -1.68
CA ASP A 242 7.93 10.17 -0.78
C ASP A 242 7.01 11.35 -1.15
N TYR A 243 6.03 11.60 -0.28
CA TYR A 243 5.05 12.67 -0.43
C TYR A 243 5.29 13.85 0.53
N GLY A 244 6.46 13.92 1.17
CA GLY A 244 6.92 15.10 1.91
C GLY A 244 6.15 15.44 3.20
N MET A 245 5.30 14.55 3.69
CA MET A 245 4.47 14.77 4.88
C MET A 245 4.49 13.56 5.80
N ASP A 246 4.44 13.79 7.11
CA ASP A 246 4.33 12.75 8.13
C ASP A 246 2.87 12.28 8.30
N PHE A 247 2.61 11.51 9.36
CA PHE A 247 1.28 10.99 9.68
C PHE A 247 0.28 12.09 10.07
N ASP A 248 0.74 13.11 10.78
CA ASP A 248 -0.08 14.24 11.26
C ASP A 248 -0.29 15.30 10.18
N GLY A 249 0.44 15.19 9.07
CA GLY A 249 0.41 16.13 7.97
C GLY A 249 1.37 17.31 8.14
N ASN A 250 2.41 17.16 8.96
CA ASN A 250 3.50 18.13 9.01
C ASN A 250 4.52 17.86 7.89
N PRO A 251 5.16 18.90 7.35
CA PRO A 251 6.25 18.74 6.39
C PRO A 251 7.42 17.96 6.96
N THR A 252 7.91 16.97 6.20
CA THR A 252 9.08 16.16 6.59
C THR A 252 10.39 16.69 6.00
N TYR A 253 10.32 17.76 5.22
CA TYR A 253 11.46 18.40 4.53
C TYR A 253 12.32 17.42 3.70
N SER A 254 11.75 16.28 3.30
CA SER A 254 12.42 15.24 2.51
C SER A 254 12.63 15.63 1.03
N GLY A 255 12.00 16.72 0.60
CA GLY A 255 11.89 17.10 -0.81
C GLY A 255 10.86 16.29 -1.59
N GLY A 256 10.03 15.48 -0.91
CA GLY A 256 8.93 14.74 -1.52
C GLY A 256 7.82 15.63 -2.06
N ASN A 257 6.96 15.05 -2.90
CA ASN A 257 5.88 15.78 -3.58
C ASN A 257 4.55 15.63 -2.84
N THR A 258 4.09 16.72 -2.22
CA THR A 258 2.83 16.75 -1.44
C THR A 258 1.58 16.48 -2.28
N ALA A 259 1.63 16.67 -3.60
CA ALA A 259 0.53 16.31 -4.51
C ALA A 259 0.32 14.78 -4.61
N LEU A 260 1.32 14.00 -4.19
CA LEU A 260 1.23 12.54 -4.11
C LEU A 260 0.71 12.06 -2.76
N ARG A 261 0.15 12.91 -1.90
CA ARG A 261 -0.37 12.48 -0.61
C ARG A 261 -1.73 11.77 -0.74
N PRO A 262 -1.98 10.64 -0.05
CA PRO A 262 -1.02 9.82 0.70
C PRO A 262 -0.36 8.76 -0.21
N PHE A 263 0.96 8.89 -0.42
CA PHE A 263 1.82 7.96 -1.17
C PHE A 263 1.20 7.42 -2.48
N LEU A 264 0.52 8.28 -3.23
CA LEU A 264 -0.14 7.98 -4.48
C LEU A 264 0.91 7.78 -5.59
N VAL A 265 0.66 6.83 -6.49
CA VAL A 265 1.52 6.62 -7.67
C VAL A 265 1.51 7.82 -8.64
N ARG A 266 0.53 8.72 -8.51
CA ARG A 266 0.40 9.98 -9.26
C ARG A 266 -0.53 10.96 -8.56
N ASP A 267 -0.43 12.22 -8.98
CA ASP A 267 -1.29 13.32 -8.50
C ASP A 267 -2.77 13.04 -8.82
N ASN A 268 -3.63 13.29 -7.83
CA ASN A 268 -5.09 13.14 -7.91
C ASN A 268 -5.83 14.50 -7.91
N THR A 269 -5.13 15.61 -8.15
CA THR A 269 -5.74 16.93 -8.37
C THR A 269 -6.85 16.84 -9.42
N GLY A 270 -8.04 17.37 -9.09
CA GLY A 270 -9.21 17.28 -9.96
C GLY A 270 -9.69 15.85 -10.23
N SER A 271 -9.47 14.91 -9.32
CA SER A 271 -9.80 13.48 -9.49
C SER A 271 -9.07 12.82 -10.67
N ALA A 272 -7.91 13.35 -11.06
CA ALA A 272 -7.18 12.89 -12.23
C ALA A 272 -6.83 11.38 -12.17
N MET A 273 -6.66 10.82 -10.97
CA MET A 273 -6.48 9.38 -10.75
C MET A 273 -7.74 8.60 -11.16
N CYS A 274 -8.89 8.99 -10.61
CA CYS A 274 -10.17 8.33 -10.84
C CYS A 274 -10.54 8.37 -12.32
N LEU A 275 -10.32 9.52 -12.96
CA LEU A 275 -10.55 9.77 -14.39
C LEU A 275 -9.54 9.08 -15.32
N ALA A 276 -8.59 8.31 -14.77
CA ALA A 276 -7.81 7.38 -15.57
C ALA A 276 -8.64 6.15 -15.96
N CYS A 277 -9.45 5.67 -15.02
CA CYS A 277 -10.27 4.46 -15.19
C CYS A 277 -11.72 4.79 -15.55
N HIS A 278 -12.28 5.84 -14.96
CA HIS A 278 -13.68 6.18 -15.12
C HIS A 278 -13.89 7.31 -16.12
N ASN A 279 -14.97 7.18 -16.89
CA ASN A 279 -15.50 8.21 -17.76
C ASN A 279 -16.84 8.63 -17.16
N LYS A 280 -16.83 9.76 -16.47
CA LYS A 280 -17.99 10.31 -15.76
C LYS A 280 -18.51 11.55 -16.47
#